data_AF-A0A250X013-F1
#
_entry.id   AF-A0A250X013-F1
#
_cell.length_a   1.000
_cell.length_b   1.000
_cell.length_c   1.000
_cell.angle_alpha   90.00
_cell.angle_beta   90.00
_cell.angle_gamma   90.00
#
_symmetry.space_group_name_H-M   'P 1'
#
loop_
_entity.id
_entity.type
_entity.pdbx_description
1 polymer ?
#
loop_
_entity_poly.entity_id
_entity_poly.type
_entity_poly.pdbx_seq_one_letter_code
_entity_poly.pdbx_strand_id
1 'polypeptide(L)'
;MLSLTKSSSAYYSRSQKNELCLNMTPRSSVLAPNLQRARTSDHYRFQPSTCSFMSLLFKPTSCDLIRSKASGNLTSDTIKHQKLRVIFVCLGNICRSPTAEAVFRAVVERRGVSHLFDIDSCGTGGGNPDWYCRGGWSYHEGDEPDRRMTSAAQKRGIVLTSRSRPLTPMDVTRFDLIIGMDAKNQYAVKEATSYWLSEGMIESSEAEVLRSKNSLMTDYCRTYKGVTEVPDPYYGGPEGFERVLDLLYDACEGLLDTLLTTHASIQMTGDT
;
A
#
# COMPACT_ATOMS: atom_id res chain seq x y z
N MET A 1 42.30 13.41 -54.32
CA MET A 1 43.02 12.16 -54.68
C MET A 1 43.18 11.36 -53.39
N LEU A 2 42.25 10.47 -53.04
CA LEU A 2 42.19 9.02 -53.35
C LEU A 2 43.36 8.19 -52.78
N SER A 3 43.06 7.37 -51.76
CA SER A 3 43.51 5.96 -51.54
C SER A 3 43.23 5.58 -50.06
N LEU A 4 42.20 4.79 -49.69
CA LEU A 4 42.13 3.30 -49.66
C LEU A 4 43.20 2.65 -48.76
N THR A 5 42.91 2.21 -47.52
CA THR A 5 42.26 0.97 -46.98
C THR A 5 43.21 -0.15 -46.56
N LYS A 6 43.04 -0.66 -45.32
CA LYS A 6 43.20 -2.05 -44.75
C LYS A 6 43.23 -1.91 -43.20
N SER A 7 42.20 -2.30 -42.43
CA SER A 7 41.76 -3.63 -41.98
C SER A 7 42.83 -4.46 -41.23
N SER A 8 42.66 -4.69 -39.92
CA SER A 8 42.35 -6.01 -39.32
C SER A 8 42.33 -6.01 -37.77
N SER A 9 41.55 -6.95 -37.21
CA SER A 9 41.57 -7.55 -35.85
C SER A 9 40.92 -6.74 -34.69
N ALA A 10 39.68 -7.01 -34.29
CA ALA A 10 39.13 -8.15 -33.51
C ALA A 10 39.22 -7.94 -31.99
N TYR A 11 38.08 -7.90 -31.30
CA TYR A 11 37.73 -8.65 -30.08
C TYR A 11 36.31 -8.27 -29.64
N TYR A 12 35.36 -9.20 -29.86
CA TYR A 12 33.97 -9.14 -29.37
C TYR A 12 33.74 -10.42 -28.57
N SER A 13 33.68 -10.34 -27.24
CA SER A 13 33.41 -11.50 -26.39
C SER A 13 31.92 -11.61 -26.09
N ARG A 14 31.26 -12.52 -26.81
CA ARG A 14 29.94 -13.07 -26.53
C ARG A 14 30.14 -14.23 -25.55
N SER A 15 29.52 -14.19 -24.37
CA SER A 15 29.43 -15.36 -23.47
C SER A 15 27.99 -15.85 -23.46
N GLN A 16 27.72 -16.84 -24.31
CA GLN A 16 26.59 -17.76 -24.17
C GLN A 16 26.92 -18.76 -23.06
N LYS A 17 26.02 -18.95 -22.10
CA LYS A 17 25.97 -20.17 -21.27
C LYS A 17 24.55 -20.71 -21.26
N ASN A 18 24.36 -21.67 -22.16
CA ASN A 18 23.61 -22.92 -22.11
C ASN A 18 22.29 -22.99 -21.33
N GLU A 19 21.24 -23.16 -22.13
CA GLU A 19 20.07 -23.99 -21.88
C GLU A 19 20.43 -25.38 -21.32
N LEU A 20 19.73 -25.78 -20.26
CA LEU A 20 19.58 -27.16 -19.81
C LEU A 20 18.14 -27.32 -19.28
N CYS A 21 17.17 -27.31 -20.18
CA CYS A 21 15.82 -27.83 -19.93
C CYS A 21 15.68 -29.13 -20.73
N LEU A 22 16.08 -30.24 -20.13
CA LEU A 22 15.81 -31.58 -20.66
C LEU A 22 14.59 -32.17 -19.96
N ASN A 23 13.60 -32.45 -20.79
CA ASN A 23 12.36 -33.17 -20.54
C ASN A 23 12.59 -34.48 -19.77
N MET A 24 11.84 -34.71 -18.68
CA MET A 24 11.64 -36.05 -18.11
C MET A 24 10.22 -36.25 -17.56
N THR A 25 9.32 -36.76 -18.41
CA THR A 25 8.32 -37.81 -18.13
C THR A 25 8.14 -38.59 -19.44
N PRO A 26 7.81 -39.90 -19.49
CA PRO A 26 6.88 -40.62 -18.62
C PRO A 26 7.32 -42.05 -18.20
N ARG A 27 6.71 -42.63 -17.16
CA ARG A 27 6.50 -44.08 -17.06
C ARG A 27 5.18 -44.41 -16.39
N SER A 28 4.51 -45.38 -16.99
CA SER A 28 3.14 -45.83 -16.79
C SER A 28 3.01 -46.92 -15.71
N SER A 29 1.79 -47.00 -15.16
CA SER A 29 1.00 -48.20 -14.83
C SER A 29 1.59 -49.26 -13.89
N VAL A 30 0.94 -49.49 -12.73
CA VAL A 30 0.50 -50.82 -12.25
C VAL A 30 -0.66 -50.65 -11.22
N LEU A 31 -1.83 -51.18 -11.62
CA LEU A 31 -2.90 -51.90 -10.88
C LEU A 31 -3.25 -51.58 -9.40
N ALA A 32 -4.53 -51.26 -9.22
CA ALA A 32 -5.30 -51.45 -7.99
C ALA A 32 -5.75 -52.91 -7.80
N PRO A 33 -6.13 -53.30 -6.57
CA PRO A 33 -7.29 -54.15 -6.38
C PRO A 33 -8.32 -53.59 -5.38
N ASN A 34 -9.59 -53.77 -5.76
CA ASN A 34 -10.78 -53.64 -4.93
C ASN A 34 -10.93 -54.85 -3.98
N LEU A 35 -11.48 -54.65 -2.77
CA LEU A 35 -12.43 -55.54 -2.06
C LEU A 35 -12.86 -54.83 -0.75
N GLN A 36 -14.03 -54.19 -0.69
CA GLN A 36 -15.36 -54.70 -0.30
C GLN A 36 -15.67 -54.75 1.22
N ARG A 37 -16.64 -53.88 1.60
CA ARG A 37 -17.78 -54.02 2.54
C ARG A 37 -17.58 -54.35 4.03
N ALA A 38 -18.13 -53.45 4.88
CA ALA A 38 -19.28 -53.66 5.79
C ALA A 38 -19.77 -52.27 6.28
N ARG A 39 -20.97 -51.76 5.95
CA ARG A 39 -22.26 -51.80 6.73
C ARG A 39 -22.03 -51.77 8.25
N THR A 40 -22.53 -50.79 9.01
CA THR A 40 -23.94 -50.55 9.41
C THR A 40 -24.14 -49.09 9.89
N SER A 41 -25.05 -48.32 9.31
CA SER A 41 -26.36 -47.89 9.88
C SER A 41 -26.32 -47.38 11.33
N ASP A 42 -26.60 -46.09 11.55
CA ASP A 42 -27.66 -45.66 12.46
C ASP A 42 -28.14 -44.22 12.21
N HIS A 43 -29.45 -44.09 12.35
CA HIS A 43 -30.29 -42.93 12.11
C HIS A 43 -30.17 -41.88 13.23
N TYR A 44 -30.17 -40.58 12.89
CA TYR A 44 -30.90 -39.57 13.68
C TYR A 44 -31.43 -38.46 12.77
N ARG A 45 -32.62 -37.97 13.15
CA ARG A 45 -33.64 -37.26 12.36
C ARG A 45 -33.93 -35.89 13.01
N PHE A 46 -34.23 -34.88 12.18
CA PHE A 46 -34.99 -33.63 12.48
C PHE A 46 -34.39 -32.65 13.52
N GLN A 47 -34.56 -31.32 13.50
CA GLN A 47 -35.03 -30.26 12.59
C GLN A 47 -34.66 -28.90 13.29
N PRO A 48 -34.84 -27.71 12.68
CA PRO A 48 -34.23 -26.46 13.12
C PRO A 48 -35.05 -25.72 14.18
N SER A 49 -34.39 -24.98 15.08
CA SER A 49 -35.03 -24.02 15.99
C SER A 49 -34.67 -22.58 15.62
N THR A 50 -35.72 -21.82 15.34
CA THR A 50 -35.77 -20.36 15.36
C THR A 50 -35.73 -19.86 16.81
N CYS A 51 -35.03 -18.77 17.12
CA CYS A 51 -35.57 -17.75 18.02
C CYS A 51 -34.81 -16.42 17.87
N SER A 52 -35.55 -15.36 18.18
CA SER A 52 -35.34 -13.98 17.76
C SER A 52 -34.93 -13.07 18.94
N PHE A 53 -34.52 -11.85 18.61
CA PHE A 53 -34.38 -10.65 19.48
C PHE A 53 -33.31 -10.64 20.59
N MET A 54 -32.29 -9.78 20.42
CA MET A 54 -32.16 -8.58 21.25
C MET A 54 -31.29 -7.52 20.55
N SER A 55 -31.92 -6.36 20.33
CA SER A 55 -31.28 -5.08 20.10
C SER A 55 -30.44 -4.69 21.31
N LEU A 56 -29.16 -4.38 21.11
CA LEU A 56 -28.40 -3.54 22.03
C LEU A 56 -27.58 -2.52 21.24
N LEU A 57 -27.96 -1.28 21.48
CA LEU A 57 -27.45 -0.04 20.93
C LEU A 57 -26.01 0.23 21.40
N PHE A 58 -25.20 0.73 20.46
CA PHE A 58 -24.19 1.79 20.59
C PHE A 58 -23.50 2.00 21.95
N LYS A 59 -22.16 1.88 21.96
CA LYS A 59 -21.24 2.98 22.33
C LYS A 59 -19.95 2.88 21.51
N PRO A 60 -19.48 3.95 20.82
CA PRO A 60 -18.11 4.05 20.38
C PRO A 60 -17.22 4.36 21.60
N THR A 61 -16.16 3.60 21.80
CA THR A 61 -15.15 3.91 22.81
C THR A 61 -14.33 5.10 22.34
N SER A 62 -14.46 6.17 23.13
CA SER A 62 -13.68 7.40 23.11
C SER A 62 -12.18 7.15 22.92
N CYS A 63 -11.58 7.93 22.02
CA CYS A 63 -10.15 8.21 21.97
C CYS A 63 -9.78 9.07 23.18
N ASP A 64 -9.39 8.46 24.28
CA ASP A 64 -8.76 9.15 25.39
C ASP A 64 -7.46 8.43 25.74
N LEU A 65 -6.35 8.83 25.10
CA LEU A 65 -5.02 8.79 25.71
C LEU A 65 -3.98 9.58 24.89
N ILE A 66 -4.11 10.92 24.88
CA ILE A 66 -2.93 11.79 24.77
C ILE A 66 -3.00 12.75 25.96
N ARG A 67 -2.51 12.30 27.12
CA ARG A 67 -2.21 13.19 28.24
C ARG A 67 -0.70 13.37 28.30
N SER A 68 -0.25 14.56 27.90
CA SER A 68 1.15 14.91 27.76
C SER A 68 1.86 14.96 29.13
N LYS A 69 3.15 14.59 29.10
CA LYS A 69 4.16 15.15 30.00
C LYS A 69 4.71 16.41 29.33
N ALA A 70 4.57 17.55 30.00
CA ALA A 70 5.58 18.61 30.17
C ALA A 70 4.86 19.93 30.47
N SER A 71 4.99 20.40 31.70
CA SER A 71 4.67 21.76 32.10
C SER A 71 5.73 22.69 31.52
N GLY A 72 5.32 23.55 30.60
CA GLY A 72 6.10 24.61 30.02
C GLY A 72 5.17 25.51 29.22
N ASN A 73 5.04 26.77 29.62
CA ASN A 73 4.15 27.74 29.00
C ASN A 73 4.45 27.85 27.49
N LEU A 74 3.53 27.34 26.67
CA LEU A 74 3.58 27.49 25.22
C LEU A 74 3.16 28.92 24.88
N THR A 75 4.10 29.74 24.43
CA THR A 75 3.79 31.05 23.85
C THR A 75 3.11 30.87 22.49
N SER A 76 2.21 31.79 22.16
CA SER A 76 1.40 31.85 20.93
C SER A 76 2.18 31.74 19.61
N ASP A 77 3.52 31.82 19.66
CA ASP A 77 4.43 31.70 18.50
C ASP A 77 4.76 30.24 18.10
N THR A 78 4.30 29.23 18.86
CA THR A 78 4.68 27.81 18.63
C THR A 78 3.61 26.96 17.94
N ILE A 79 2.41 27.49 17.65
CA ILE A 79 1.46 26.81 16.75
C ILE A 79 1.92 27.05 15.31
N LYS A 80 3.06 26.46 14.95
CA LYS A 80 3.35 26.18 13.54
C LYS A 80 2.21 25.29 13.06
N HIS A 81 1.46 25.73 12.04
CA HIS A 81 0.58 24.86 11.27
C HIS A 81 1.46 23.77 10.63
N GLN A 82 1.69 22.69 11.36
CA GLN A 82 2.38 21.51 10.86
C GLN A 82 1.47 20.88 9.82
N LYS A 83 2.00 20.69 8.62
CA LYS A 83 1.28 20.01 7.54
C LYS A 83 0.96 18.58 7.97
N LEU A 84 -0.24 18.11 7.63
CA LEU A 84 -0.58 16.69 7.71
C LEU A 84 0.20 15.91 6.66
N ARG A 85 1.00 14.95 7.13
CA ARG A 85 1.87 14.13 6.28
C ARG A 85 1.17 12.82 5.95
N VAL A 86 0.91 12.58 4.66
CA VAL A 86 0.24 11.38 4.15
C VAL A 86 1.18 10.64 3.19
N ILE A 87 1.40 9.35 3.43
CA ILE A 87 2.17 8.48 2.52
C ILE A 87 1.31 7.33 1.99
N PHE A 88 1.33 7.15 0.68
CA PHE A 88 0.63 6.06 0.01
C PHE A 88 1.58 4.88 -0.26
N VAL A 89 1.13 3.66 0.02
CA VAL A 89 1.98 2.46 -0.01
C VAL A 89 1.38 1.38 -0.90
N CYS A 90 2.14 0.93 -1.90
CA CYS A 90 1.81 -0.28 -2.67
C CYS A 90 3.01 -1.24 -2.71
N LEU A 91 2.96 -2.29 -3.53
CA LEU A 91 4.05 -3.27 -3.59
C LEU A 91 5.33 -2.67 -4.20
N GLY A 92 5.24 -2.19 -5.45
CA GLY A 92 6.41 -1.78 -6.24
C GLY A 92 6.60 -0.28 -6.43
N ASN A 93 5.70 0.57 -5.90
CA ASN A 93 5.72 2.02 -6.05
C ASN A 93 5.85 2.57 -7.49
N ILE A 94 5.33 1.83 -8.47
CA ILE A 94 5.31 2.27 -9.88
C ILE A 94 3.89 2.41 -10.46
N CYS A 95 2.88 1.81 -9.83
CA CYS A 95 1.50 1.85 -10.33
C CYS A 95 0.57 2.58 -9.35
N ARG A 96 0.11 1.87 -8.32
CA ARG A 96 -1.01 2.31 -7.46
C ARG A 96 -0.64 3.49 -6.54
N SER A 97 0.44 3.41 -5.78
CA SER A 97 0.80 4.47 -4.82
C SER A 97 1.25 5.79 -5.45
N PRO A 98 2.04 5.84 -6.55
CA PRO A 98 2.30 7.11 -7.24
C PRO A 98 1.02 7.74 -7.79
N THR A 99 0.06 6.91 -8.24
CA THR A 99 -1.23 7.39 -8.72
C THR A 99 -2.05 7.99 -7.60
N ALA A 100 -2.09 7.34 -6.43
CA ALA A 100 -2.79 7.86 -5.26
C ALA A 100 -2.20 9.21 -4.82
N GLU A 101 -0.87 9.33 -4.81
CA GLU A 101 -0.16 10.58 -4.53
C GLU A 101 -0.56 11.71 -5.49
N ALA A 102 -0.51 11.45 -6.80
CA ALA A 102 -0.82 12.44 -7.82
C ALA A 102 -2.31 12.84 -7.81
N VAL A 103 -3.22 11.87 -7.62
CA VAL A 103 -4.66 12.13 -7.51
C VAL A 103 -4.97 12.92 -6.24
N PHE A 104 -4.41 12.54 -5.09
CA PHE A 104 -4.64 13.26 -3.85
C PHE A 104 -4.09 14.69 -3.90
N ARG A 105 -2.90 14.88 -4.48
CA ARG A 105 -2.32 16.21 -4.75
C ARG A 105 -3.27 17.07 -5.60
N ALA A 106 -3.80 16.52 -6.69
CA ALA A 106 -4.76 17.23 -7.54
C ALA A 106 -6.06 17.56 -6.81
N VAL A 107 -6.55 16.68 -5.92
CA VAL A 107 -7.74 16.92 -5.10
C VAL A 107 -7.52 18.05 -4.10
N VAL A 108 -6.41 18.05 -3.36
CA VAL A 108 -6.12 19.13 -2.38
C VAL A 108 -5.85 20.47 -3.05
N GLU A 109 -5.23 20.47 -4.23
CA GLU A 109 -5.02 21.67 -5.04
C GLU A 109 -6.35 22.25 -5.54
N ARG A 110 -7.21 21.40 -6.10
CA ARG A 110 -8.56 21.80 -6.56
C ARG A 110 -9.39 22.40 -5.44
N ARG A 111 -9.24 21.89 -4.22
CA ARG A 111 -9.95 22.40 -3.03
C ARG A 111 -9.24 23.56 -2.32
N GLY A 112 -8.09 24.02 -2.82
CA GLY A 112 -7.37 25.17 -2.27
C GLY A 112 -6.70 24.94 -0.91
N VAL A 113 -6.51 23.68 -0.50
CA VAL A 113 -6.00 23.28 0.82
C VAL A 113 -4.65 22.58 0.77
N SER A 114 -3.96 22.60 -0.37
CA SER A 114 -2.65 21.95 -0.56
C SER A 114 -1.58 22.38 0.46
N HIS A 115 -1.66 23.60 0.97
CA HIS A 115 -0.74 24.12 1.99
C HIS A 115 -0.81 23.39 3.34
N LEU A 116 -1.90 22.66 3.59
CA LEU A 116 -2.10 21.86 4.81
C LEU A 116 -1.46 20.47 4.74
N PHE A 117 -0.95 20.05 3.57
CA PHE A 117 -0.54 18.66 3.36
C PHE A 117 0.91 18.54 2.86
N ASP A 118 1.55 17.46 3.30
CA ASP A 118 2.80 16.93 2.76
C ASP A 118 2.50 15.49 2.29
N ILE A 119 2.71 15.23 0.99
CA ILE A 119 2.13 14.08 0.31
C ILE A 119 3.24 13.34 -0.44
N ASP A 120 3.36 12.04 -0.17
CA ASP A 120 4.39 11.19 -0.76
C ASP A 120 3.85 9.77 -1.07
N SER A 121 4.64 8.97 -1.77
CA SER A 121 4.37 7.55 -2.00
C SER A 121 5.62 6.68 -1.89
N CYS A 122 5.42 5.41 -1.54
CA CYS A 122 6.50 4.42 -1.47
C CYS A 122 6.01 2.99 -1.76
N GLY A 123 6.94 2.03 -1.65
CA GLY A 123 6.74 0.62 -1.96
C GLY A 123 7.22 -0.33 -0.86
N THR A 124 6.63 -1.53 -0.80
CA THR A 124 7.05 -2.61 0.10
C THR A 124 7.93 -3.63 -0.62
N GLY A 125 9.00 -3.16 -1.27
CA GLY A 125 10.07 -4.01 -1.80
C GLY A 125 9.89 -4.57 -3.20
N GLY A 126 8.78 -4.28 -3.91
CA GLY A 126 8.58 -4.72 -5.29
C GLY A 126 8.56 -6.24 -5.50
N GLY A 127 8.34 -7.02 -4.44
CA GLY A 127 8.39 -8.49 -4.47
C GLY A 127 9.59 -9.10 -3.74
N ASN A 128 10.53 -8.28 -3.23
CA ASN A 128 11.56 -8.76 -2.31
C ASN A 128 10.99 -8.81 -0.89
N PRO A 129 10.87 -9.99 -0.26
CA PRO A 129 10.32 -10.08 1.10
C PRO A 129 11.22 -9.44 2.16
N ASP A 130 12.53 -9.35 1.92
CA ASP A 130 13.51 -8.85 2.89
C ASP A 130 13.87 -7.37 2.68
N TRP A 131 13.05 -6.61 1.94
CA TRP A 131 13.36 -5.23 1.55
C TRP A 131 13.60 -4.30 2.75
N TYR A 132 12.98 -4.58 3.89
CA TYR A 132 13.08 -3.78 5.12
C TYR A 132 14.25 -4.19 6.02
N CYS A 133 14.91 -5.32 5.72
CA CYS A 133 16.06 -5.82 6.47
C CYS A 133 17.32 -5.01 6.18
N ARG A 134 18.34 -5.09 7.04
CA ARG A 134 19.66 -4.50 6.75
C ARG A 134 20.23 -5.08 5.45
N GLY A 135 20.54 -4.21 4.48
CA GLY A 135 21.00 -4.62 3.15
C GLY A 135 19.88 -5.12 2.22
N GLY A 136 18.62 -5.00 2.64
CA GLY A 136 17.45 -5.19 1.78
C GLY A 136 17.41 -4.16 0.65
N TRP A 137 16.69 -4.48 -0.41
CA TRP A 137 16.57 -3.67 -1.61
C TRP A 137 15.18 -3.82 -2.24
N SER A 138 14.78 -2.85 -3.07
CA SER A 138 13.51 -2.85 -3.79
C SER A 138 13.73 -2.94 -5.30
N TYR A 139 12.96 -3.78 -5.98
CA TYR A 139 13.12 -4.03 -7.43
C TYR A 139 13.01 -2.79 -8.30
N HIS A 140 12.18 -1.83 -7.90
CA HIS A 140 11.86 -0.65 -8.69
C HIS A 140 12.47 0.63 -8.14
N GLU A 141 13.41 0.56 -7.20
CA GLU A 141 13.97 1.79 -6.62
C GLU A 141 14.62 2.68 -7.70
N GLY A 142 14.18 3.95 -7.76
CA GLY A 142 14.59 4.93 -8.77
C GLY A 142 13.78 4.92 -10.07
N ASP A 143 12.95 3.90 -10.32
CA ASP A 143 12.17 3.78 -11.54
C ASP A 143 11.10 4.88 -11.68
N GLU A 144 10.72 5.16 -12.92
CA GLU A 144 9.53 5.96 -13.24
C GLU A 144 8.25 5.16 -12.97
N PRO A 145 7.10 5.86 -12.80
CA PRO A 145 5.81 5.20 -12.79
C PRO A 145 5.58 4.39 -14.08
N ASP A 146 4.85 3.28 -13.97
CA ASP A 146 4.54 2.38 -15.08
C ASP A 146 3.91 3.19 -16.22
N ARG A 147 4.42 3.00 -17.43
CA ARG A 147 4.01 3.77 -18.61
C ARG A 147 2.52 3.61 -18.93
N ARG A 148 1.93 2.44 -18.65
CA ARG A 148 0.50 2.17 -18.88
C ARG A 148 -0.35 2.95 -17.88
N MET A 149 0.07 2.98 -16.61
CA MET A 149 -0.59 3.80 -15.59
C MET A 149 -0.44 5.29 -15.91
N THR A 150 0.75 5.72 -16.32
CA THR A 150 1.02 7.09 -16.75
C THR A 150 0.13 7.51 -17.90
N SER A 151 -0.01 6.66 -18.92
CA SER A 151 -0.88 6.91 -20.05
C SER A 151 -2.35 7.02 -19.64
N ALA A 152 -2.84 6.14 -18.76
CA ALA A 152 -4.22 6.18 -18.27
C ALA A 152 -4.49 7.44 -17.43
N ALA A 153 -3.60 7.78 -16.50
CA ALA A 153 -3.71 8.97 -15.66
C ALA A 153 -3.67 10.28 -16.46
N GLN A 154 -2.82 10.35 -17.49
CA GLN A 154 -2.70 11.53 -18.34
C GLN A 154 -3.99 11.83 -19.11
N LYS A 155 -4.76 10.80 -19.51
CA LYS A 155 -6.09 11.00 -20.12
C LYS A 155 -7.08 11.72 -19.19
N ARG A 156 -6.85 11.65 -17.87
CA ARG A 156 -7.63 12.32 -16.82
C ARG A 156 -6.98 13.63 -16.34
N GLY A 157 -5.92 14.09 -17.02
CA GLY A 157 -5.19 15.31 -16.66
C GLY A 157 -4.27 15.16 -15.43
N ILE A 158 -3.95 13.93 -15.01
CA ILE A 158 -3.05 13.65 -13.89
C ILE A 158 -1.68 13.29 -14.42
N VAL A 159 -0.65 13.97 -13.91
CA VAL A 159 0.75 13.70 -14.23
C VAL A 159 1.39 13.00 -13.04
N LEU A 160 2.00 11.85 -13.29
CA LEU A 160 2.79 11.14 -12.27
C LEU A 160 4.25 11.54 -12.40
N THR A 161 4.83 12.11 -11.35
CA THR A 161 6.21 12.60 -11.33
C THR A 161 7.11 11.88 -10.33
N SER A 162 6.55 11.05 -9.47
CA SER A 162 7.27 10.39 -8.38
C SER A 162 8.27 9.36 -8.90
N ARG A 163 9.38 9.20 -8.18
CA ARG A 163 10.34 8.12 -8.40
C ARG A 163 10.09 7.04 -7.38
N SER A 164 10.08 5.80 -7.83
CA SER A 164 9.82 4.67 -6.96
C SER A 164 10.88 4.58 -5.86
N ARG A 165 10.46 4.38 -4.62
CA ARG A 165 11.33 4.20 -3.45
C ARG A 165 10.75 3.20 -2.47
N PRO A 166 11.57 2.46 -1.70
CA PRO A 166 11.06 1.65 -0.60
C PRO A 166 10.51 2.55 0.52
N LEU A 167 9.59 1.99 1.31
CA LEU A 167 9.27 2.53 2.64
C LEU A 167 10.54 2.50 3.51
N THR A 168 10.63 3.35 4.50
CA THR A 168 11.79 3.43 5.40
C THR A 168 11.34 3.56 6.86
N PRO A 169 12.22 3.28 7.85
CA PRO A 169 11.90 3.53 9.25
C PRO A 169 11.51 5.00 9.51
N MET A 170 12.17 5.94 8.82
CA MET A 170 11.88 7.37 8.91
C MET A 170 10.46 7.70 8.44
N ASP A 171 9.92 6.98 7.46
CA ASP A 171 8.54 7.18 7.03
C ASP A 171 7.55 6.80 8.14
N VAL A 172 7.84 5.73 8.89
CA VAL A 172 7.03 5.31 10.03
C VAL A 172 7.08 6.35 11.15
N THR A 173 8.22 6.99 11.39
CA THR A 173 8.30 8.10 12.35
C THR A 173 7.59 9.36 11.85
N ARG A 174 7.82 9.74 10.60
CA ARG A 174 7.47 11.05 10.06
C ARG A 174 6.02 11.17 9.63
N PHE A 175 5.41 10.16 9.02
CA PHE A 175 4.08 10.32 8.43
C PHE A 175 2.98 10.18 9.47
N ASP A 176 1.96 11.04 9.36
CA ASP A 176 0.79 11.06 10.24
C ASP A 176 -0.24 10.02 9.78
N LEU A 177 -0.27 9.69 8.48
CA LEU A 177 -1.05 8.60 7.90
C LEU A 177 -0.20 7.79 6.91
N ILE A 178 -0.31 6.46 7.00
CA ILE A 178 0.29 5.47 6.10
C ILE A 178 -0.85 4.66 5.49
N ILE A 179 -1.07 4.81 4.18
CA ILE A 179 -2.26 4.30 3.51
C ILE A 179 -1.87 3.20 2.51
N GLY A 180 -2.24 1.96 2.82
CA GLY A 180 -2.00 0.79 1.97
C GLY A 180 -3.04 0.65 0.86
N MET A 181 -2.63 0.18 -0.31
CA MET A 181 -3.55 -0.09 -1.43
C MET A 181 -4.33 -1.40 -1.27
N ASP A 182 -3.73 -2.37 -0.58
CA ASP A 182 -4.34 -3.65 -0.24
C ASP A 182 -3.89 -4.12 1.16
N ALA A 183 -4.51 -5.19 1.65
CA ALA A 183 -4.19 -5.77 2.97
C ALA A 183 -2.75 -6.28 3.09
N LYS A 184 -2.12 -6.71 1.97
CA LYS A 184 -0.73 -7.16 1.97
C LYS A 184 0.22 -5.99 2.22
N ASN A 185 -0.09 -4.81 1.68
CA ASN A 185 0.70 -3.61 1.95
C ASN A 185 0.64 -3.23 3.44
N GLN A 186 -0.54 -3.25 4.05
CA GLN A 186 -0.66 -2.98 5.49
C GLN A 186 0.10 -3.99 6.35
N TYR A 187 0.03 -5.27 5.98
CA TYR A 187 0.75 -6.32 6.68
C TYR A 187 2.26 -6.13 6.58
N ALA A 188 2.77 -5.88 5.37
CA ALA A 188 4.19 -5.61 5.15
C ALA A 188 4.69 -4.36 5.91
N VAL A 189 3.88 -3.31 6.04
CA VAL A 189 4.19 -2.14 6.88
C VAL A 189 4.34 -2.55 8.36
N LYS A 190 3.44 -3.41 8.87
CA LYS A 190 3.50 -3.91 10.26
C LYS A 190 4.71 -4.81 10.50
N GLU A 191 5.04 -5.68 9.55
CA GLU A 191 6.22 -6.54 9.62
C GLU A 191 7.52 -5.72 9.63
N ALA A 192 7.67 -4.80 8.67
CA ALA A 192 8.83 -3.91 8.59
C ALA A 192 8.99 -3.08 9.87
N THR A 193 7.89 -2.53 10.40
CA THR A 193 7.91 -1.77 11.66
C THR A 193 8.35 -2.64 12.84
N SER A 194 7.87 -3.89 12.93
CA SER A 194 8.26 -4.81 13.99
C SER A 194 9.75 -5.14 13.93
N TYR A 195 10.29 -5.34 12.72
CA TYR A 195 11.71 -5.53 12.51
C TYR A 195 12.53 -4.30 12.92
N TRP A 196 12.15 -3.10 12.44
CA TRP A 196 12.84 -1.86 12.76
C TRP A 196 12.82 -1.54 14.26
N LEU A 197 11.73 -1.87 14.96
CA LEU A 197 11.66 -1.78 16.41
C LEU A 197 12.66 -2.75 17.07
N SER A 198 12.72 -4.00 16.63
CA SER A 198 13.65 -5.00 17.17
C SER A 198 15.12 -4.64 16.94
N GLU A 199 15.41 -3.91 15.86
CA GLU A 199 16.74 -3.43 15.49
C GLU A 199 17.10 -2.07 16.12
N GLY A 200 16.21 -1.47 16.93
CA GLY A 200 16.42 -0.16 17.53
C GLY A 200 16.48 0.99 16.52
N MET A 201 15.84 0.84 15.36
CA MET A 201 15.78 1.85 14.31
C MET A 201 14.61 2.83 14.48
N ILE A 202 13.62 2.45 15.30
CA ILE A 202 12.49 3.26 15.73
C ILE A 202 12.20 3.00 17.21
N GLU A 203 11.51 3.91 17.86
CA GLU A 203 11.11 3.83 19.26
C GLU A 203 9.79 3.07 19.44
N SER A 204 9.61 2.45 20.63
CA SER A 204 8.39 1.72 20.97
C SER A 204 7.11 2.57 20.83
N SER A 205 7.18 3.86 21.17
CA SER A 205 6.05 4.78 21.02
C SER A 205 5.66 5.02 19.56
N GLU A 206 6.63 4.97 18.63
CA GLU A 206 6.37 5.14 17.20
C GLU A 206 5.67 3.90 16.63
N ALA A 207 6.09 2.71 17.08
CA ALA A 207 5.46 1.44 16.72
C ALA A 207 4.04 1.30 17.29
N GLU A 208 3.80 1.77 18.52
CA GLU A 208 2.48 1.72 19.16
C GLU A 208 1.44 2.54 18.38
N VAL A 209 1.83 3.73 17.93
CA VAL A 209 0.95 4.64 17.17
C VAL A 209 0.71 4.15 15.74
N LEU A 210 1.51 3.21 15.20
CA LEU A 210 1.29 2.68 13.86
C LEU A 210 -0.15 2.18 13.65
N ARG A 211 -0.75 1.54 14.66
CA ARG A 211 -2.12 1.00 14.55
C ARG A 211 -3.17 2.07 14.27
N SER A 212 -3.01 3.29 14.78
CA SER A 212 -3.97 4.37 14.56
C SER A 212 -3.77 5.12 13.24
N LYS A 213 -2.61 4.94 12.58
CA LYS A 213 -2.28 5.63 11.33
C LYS A 213 -2.10 4.73 10.09
N ASN A 214 -2.17 3.41 10.24
CA ASN A 214 -2.07 2.45 9.13
C ASN A 214 -3.47 2.03 8.67
N SER A 215 -3.95 2.61 7.56
CA SER A 215 -5.30 2.41 7.00
C SER A 215 -5.26 1.91 5.55
N LEU A 216 -6.39 1.44 5.03
CA LEU A 216 -6.52 1.07 3.62
C LEU A 216 -7.06 2.24 2.83
N MET A 217 -6.62 2.39 1.58
CA MET A 217 -7.16 3.41 0.68
C MET A 217 -8.69 3.25 0.54
N THR A 218 -9.17 2.01 0.50
CA THR A 218 -10.60 1.70 0.36
C THR A 218 -11.45 2.06 1.58
N ASP A 219 -10.84 2.29 2.75
CA ASP A 219 -11.56 2.78 3.94
C ASP A 219 -12.15 4.18 3.70
N TYR A 220 -11.62 4.90 2.71
CA TYR A 220 -12.03 6.26 2.36
C TYR A 220 -12.94 6.33 1.11
N CYS A 221 -13.31 5.21 0.51
CA CYS A 221 -14.23 5.19 -0.63
C CYS A 221 -15.62 5.71 -0.25
N ARG A 222 -16.12 6.70 -1.01
CA ARG A 222 -17.47 7.27 -0.80
C ARG A 222 -18.54 6.50 -1.56
N THR A 223 -18.24 6.13 -2.79
CA THR A 223 -19.15 5.52 -3.76
C THR A 223 -18.95 4.01 -3.81
N TYR A 224 -17.70 3.55 -3.89
CA TYR A 224 -17.37 2.12 -4.04
C TYR A 224 -17.35 1.37 -2.70
N LYS A 225 -18.46 1.43 -1.96
CA LYS A 225 -18.62 0.74 -0.68
C LYS A 225 -18.56 -0.78 -0.86
N GLY A 226 -17.77 -1.46 -0.03
CA GLY A 226 -17.59 -2.92 -0.06
C GLY A 226 -16.42 -3.41 -0.91
N VAL A 227 -15.71 -2.52 -1.61
CA VAL A 227 -14.41 -2.85 -2.21
C VAL A 227 -13.37 -2.90 -1.09
N THR A 228 -12.57 -3.97 -1.06
CA THR A 228 -11.59 -4.24 0.02
C THR A 228 -10.15 -3.91 -0.35
N GLU A 229 -9.88 -3.63 -1.63
CA GLU A 229 -8.55 -3.32 -2.14
C GLU A 229 -8.60 -2.46 -3.40
N VAL A 230 -7.52 -1.72 -3.64
CA VAL A 230 -7.19 -1.17 -4.95
C VAL A 230 -6.39 -2.24 -5.71
N PRO A 231 -7.00 -2.89 -6.72
CA PRO A 231 -6.43 -4.08 -7.34
C PRO A 231 -5.14 -3.76 -8.08
N ASP A 232 -4.19 -4.70 -8.11
CA ASP A 232 -2.97 -4.52 -8.89
C ASP A 232 -3.28 -4.57 -10.41
N PRO A 233 -3.07 -3.47 -11.15
CA PRO A 233 -3.42 -3.42 -12.57
C PRO A 233 -2.36 -4.09 -13.46
N TYR A 234 -1.20 -4.45 -12.91
CA TYR A 234 -0.02 -4.82 -13.69
C TYR A 234 -0.25 -6.00 -14.66
N TYR A 235 -1.14 -6.92 -14.28
CA TYR A 235 -1.51 -8.12 -15.06
C TYR A 235 -2.91 -8.05 -15.70
N GLY A 236 -3.65 -6.95 -15.53
CA GLY A 236 -5.10 -6.87 -15.78
C GLY A 236 -5.54 -6.22 -17.09
N GLY A 237 -4.62 -5.90 -18.01
CA GLY A 237 -4.94 -5.17 -19.25
C GLY A 237 -5.33 -3.69 -19.02
N PRO A 238 -5.73 -2.95 -20.07
CA PRO A 238 -6.04 -1.51 -19.99
C PRO A 238 -7.15 -1.15 -19.00
N GLU A 239 -8.19 -1.97 -18.90
CA GLU A 239 -9.36 -1.72 -18.03
C GLU A 239 -8.97 -1.75 -16.54
N GLY A 240 -7.95 -2.53 -16.17
CA GLY A 240 -7.43 -2.57 -14.81
C GLY A 240 -6.88 -1.22 -14.35
N PHE A 241 -6.22 -0.46 -15.24
CA PHE A 241 -5.68 0.86 -14.92
C PHE A 241 -6.79 1.89 -14.69
N GLU A 242 -7.82 1.87 -15.54
CA GLU A 242 -8.98 2.75 -15.37
C GLU A 242 -9.73 2.45 -14.07
N ARG A 243 -9.88 1.17 -13.70
CA ARG A 243 -10.52 0.77 -12.44
C ARG A 243 -9.76 1.28 -11.22
N VAL A 244 -8.42 1.24 -11.25
CA VAL A 244 -7.57 1.80 -10.19
C VAL A 244 -7.80 3.29 -10.06
N LEU A 245 -7.79 4.03 -11.18
CA LEU A 245 -8.04 5.47 -11.16
C LEU A 245 -9.43 5.79 -10.59
N ASP A 246 -10.48 5.06 -10.98
CA ASP A 246 -11.84 5.28 -10.44
C ASP A 246 -11.89 5.16 -8.92
N LEU A 247 -11.26 4.12 -8.37
CA LEU A 247 -11.18 3.90 -6.93
C LEU A 247 -10.37 4.99 -6.23
N LEU A 248 -9.23 5.38 -6.81
CA LEU A 248 -8.36 6.39 -6.22
C LEU A 248 -9.00 7.78 -6.21
N TYR A 249 -9.74 8.16 -7.26
CA TYR A 249 -10.49 9.42 -7.26
C TYR A 249 -11.58 9.45 -6.18
N ASP A 250 -12.40 8.39 -6.10
CA ASP A 250 -13.45 8.28 -5.08
C ASP A 250 -12.88 8.33 -3.66
N ALA A 251 -11.82 7.56 -3.42
CA ALA A 251 -11.19 7.43 -2.12
C ALA A 251 -10.38 8.69 -1.72
N CYS A 252 -9.71 9.37 -2.65
CA CYS A 252 -8.96 10.60 -2.33
C CYS A 252 -9.89 11.76 -1.94
N GLU A 253 -11.06 11.87 -2.56
CA GLU A 253 -12.06 12.86 -2.16
C GLU A 253 -12.59 12.55 -0.75
N GLY A 254 -12.89 11.28 -0.44
CA GLY A 254 -13.32 10.87 0.91
C GLY A 254 -12.23 10.95 1.97
N LEU A 255 -10.98 10.72 1.61
CA LEU A 255 -9.82 10.90 2.47
C LEU A 255 -9.70 12.37 2.87
N LEU A 256 -9.77 13.29 1.89
CA LEU A 256 -9.71 14.72 2.17
C LEU A 256 -10.86 15.18 3.06
N ASP A 257 -12.09 14.73 2.80
CA ASP A 257 -13.26 15.05 3.62
C ASP A 257 -13.05 14.64 5.09
N THR A 258 -12.49 13.44 5.29
CA THR A 258 -12.18 12.89 6.61
C THR A 258 -11.12 13.73 7.32
N LEU A 259 -10.01 14.01 6.64
CA LEU A 259 -8.88 14.76 7.22
C LEU A 259 -9.26 16.20 7.59
N LEU A 260 -10.05 16.89 6.76
CA LEU A 260 -10.53 18.24 7.06
C LEU A 260 -11.48 18.24 8.27
N THR A 261 -12.35 17.23 8.39
CA THR A 261 -13.27 17.09 9.53
C THR A 261 -12.51 16.86 10.84
N THR A 262 -11.50 15.98 10.82
CA THR A 262 -10.65 15.73 11.99
C THR A 262 -9.83 16.97 12.36
N HIS A 263 -9.25 17.66 11.37
CA HIS A 263 -8.46 18.87 11.62
C HIS A 263 -9.30 20.01 12.20
N ALA A 264 -10.53 20.21 11.72
CA ALA A 264 -11.45 21.20 12.26
C ALA A 264 -11.84 20.88 13.72
N SER A 265 -12.08 19.60 14.04
CA SER A 265 -12.41 19.15 15.40
C SER A 265 -11.26 19.44 16.39
N ILE A 266 -10.00 19.26 15.97
CA ILE A 266 -8.82 19.49 16.83
C ILE A 266 -8.64 20.97 17.15
N GLN A 267 -8.87 21.87 16.17
CA GLN A 267 -8.74 23.31 16.39
C GLN A 267 -9.80 23.86 17.36
N MET A 268 -11.00 23.30 17.38
CA MET A 268 -12.08 23.73 18.28
C MET A 268 -11.87 23.30 19.74
N THR A 269 -11.13 22.22 19.99
CA THR A 269 -10.85 21.71 21.34
C THR A 269 -9.63 22.34 22.02
N GLY A 270 -8.85 23.16 21.31
CA GLY A 270 -7.65 23.83 21.84
C GLY A 270 -7.91 25.22 22.44
N ASP A 271 -9.12 25.75 22.30
CA ASP A 271 -9.49 27.13 22.67
C ASP A 271 -10.38 27.24 23.93
N THR A 272 -10.49 26.18 24.74
CA THR A 272 -11.26 26.16 26.01
C THR A 272 -10.38 25.94 27.23
#